data_AF-A0AAV3ZAS7-F1
#
_entry.id   AF-A0AAV3ZAS7-F1
#
_cell.length_a   1.000
_cell.length_b   1.000
_cell.length_c   1.000
_cell.angle_alpha   90.00
_cell.angle_beta   90.00
_cell.angle_gamma   90.00
#
_symmetry.space_group_name_H-M   'P 1'
#
loop_
_entity.id
_entity.type
_entity.pdbx_description
1 polymer ?
#
loop_
_entity_poly.entity_id
_entity_poly.type
_entity_poly.pdbx_seq_one_letter_code
_entity_poly.pdbx_strand_id
1 'polypeptide(L)' 'MQPTKRHLKVKEYIHPDKFQYWQEMGKKMGFKYTASGPLVRSSYKAGEFFLKNLLKKRREEQPMAGNDSWK' A
#
# COMPACT_ATOMS: atom_id res chain seq x y z
N MET A 1 15.36 5.71 10.35
CA MET A 1 15.97 6.07 11.65
C MET A 1 17.45 5.78 11.56
N GLN A 2 18.30 6.63 12.14
CA GLN A 2 19.74 6.43 12.09
C GLN A 2 20.11 5.24 12.99
N PRO A 3 20.65 4.12 12.45
CA PRO A 3 20.96 2.95 13.26
C PRO A 3 22.12 3.19 14.22
N THR A 4 23.16 3.88 13.76
CA THR A 4 24.34 4.26 14.55
C THR A 4 24.88 5.62 14.10
N LYS A 5 25.73 6.25 14.91
CA LYS A 5 26.36 7.56 14.61
C LYS A 5 27.21 7.58 13.33
N ARG A 6 27.61 6.42 12.81
CA ARG A 6 28.38 6.29 11.54
C ARG A 6 27.49 6.39 10.30
N HIS A 7 26.18 6.21 10.43
CA HIS A 7 25.24 6.35 9.31
C HIS A 7 24.89 7.82 9.08
N LEU A 8 24.29 8.12 7.93
CA LEU A 8 23.81 9.46 7.59
C LEU A 8 22.97 10.07 8.72
N LYS A 9 23.23 11.34 9.02
CA LYS A 9 22.50 12.10 10.03
C LYS A 9 21.05 12.31 9.57
N VAL A 10 20.12 12.16 10.50
CA VAL A 10 18.71 12.53 10.25
C VAL A 10 18.63 14.04 10.11
N LYS A 11 18.13 14.52 8.97
CA LYS A 11 17.91 15.95 8.74
C LYS A 11 16.66 16.45 9.47
N GLU A 12 15.57 15.68 9.42
CA GLU A 12 14.29 16.03 10.02
C GLU A 12 13.44 14.78 10.29
N TYR A 13 12.56 14.87 11.29
CA TYR A 13 11.48 13.93 11.51
C TYR A 13 10.19 14.55 11.01
N ILE A 14 9.55 13.88 10.05
CA ILE A 14 8.39 14.41 9.34
C ILE A 14 7.10 14.20 10.16
N HIS A 15 6.25 15.24 10.22
CA HIS A 15 4.93 15.15 10.84
C HIS A 15 4.05 14.09 10.15
N PRO A 16 3.26 13.30 10.91
CA PRO A 16 2.37 12.26 10.37
C PRO A 16 1.49 12.71 9.19
N ASP A 17 1.01 13.96 9.19
CA ASP A 17 0.11 14.46 8.13
C ASP A 17 0.75 14.46 6.73
N LYS A 18 2.07 14.67 6.64
CA LYS A 18 2.74 14.63 5.32
C LYS A 18 2.70 13.24 4.70
N PHE A 19 2.58 12.18 5.50
CA PHE A 19 2.50 10.82 4.97
C PHE A 19 1.18 10.57 4.23
N GLN A 20 0.09 11.21 4.65
CA GLN A 20 -1.20 11.14 3.97
C GLN A 20 -1.10 11.69 2.54
N TYR A 21 -0.46 12.85 2.37
CA TYR A 21 -0.20 13.45 1.06
C TYR A 21 0.54 12.48 0.12
N TRP A 22 1.62 11.84 0.61
CA TRP A 22 2.38 10.88 -0.20
C TRP A 22 1.58 9.62 -0.56
N GLN A 23 0.71 9.16 0.33
CA GLN A 23 -0.17 8.03 0.04
C GLN A 23 -1.14 8.37 -1.10
N GLU A 24 -1.72 9.57 -1.09
CA GLU A 24 -2.61 10.05 -2.15
C GLU A 24 -1.89 10.20 -3.47
N MET A 25 -0.67 10.75 -3.46
CA MET A 25 0.17 10.85 -4.66
C MET A 25 0.49 9.47 -5.25
N GLY A 26 0.84 8.48 -4.42
CA GLY A 26 1.08 7.12 -4.89
C GLY A 26 -0.17 6.48 -5.52
N LYS A 27 -1.34 6.70 -4.93
CA LYS A 27 -2.62 6.27 -5.53
C LYS A 27 -2.87 6.93 -6.88
N LYS A 28 -2.63 8.24 -7.00
CA LYS A 28 -2.78 8.99 -8.26
C LYS A 28 -1.85 8.51 -9.37
N MET A 29 -0.65 8.04 -9.01
CA MET A 29 0.32 7.45 -9.95
C MET A 29 -0.07 6.05 -10.45
N GLY A 30 -1.14 5.44 -9.91
CA GLY A 30 -1.59 4.12 -10.34
C GLY A 30 -0.85 2.95 -9.68
N PHE A 31 -0.14 3.16 -8.56
CA PHE A 31 0.41 2.04 -7.79
C PHE A 31 -0.72 1.15 -7.27
N LYS A 32 -0.56 -0.17 -7.41
CA LYS A 32 -1.54 -1.17 -6.94
C LYS A 32 -1.81 -1.06 -5.44
N TYR A 33 -0.79 -0.69 -4.68
CA TYR A 33 -0.89 -0.43 -3.26
C TYR A 33 0.17 0.59 -2.82
N THR A 34 -0.13 1.41 -1.82
CA THR A 34 0.80 2.39 -1.23
C THR A 34 0.64 2.41 0.29
N ALA A 35 1.69 2.03 1.01
CA ALA A 35 1.82 2.24 2.46
C ALA A 35 2.63 3.52 2.70
N SER A 36 2.12 4.42 3.54
CA SER A 36 2.83 5.63 3.93
C SER A 36 2.67 5.85 5.43
N GLY A 37 3.79 6.03 6.13
CA GLY A 37 3.80 6.30 7.57
C GLY A 37 5.21 6.28 8.16
N PRO A 38 5.42 6.85 9.36
CA PRO A 38 6.77 7.03 9.93
C PRO A 38 7.54 5.72 10.14
N LEU A 39 6.82 4.66 10.49
CA LEU A 39 7.38 3.36 10.83
C LEU A 39 7.20 2.31 9.72
N VAL A 40 6.60 2.68 8.60
CA VAL A 40 6.43 1.77 7.45
C VAL A 40 7.81 1.35 6.94
N ARG A 41 7.93 0.06 6.61
CA ARG A 41 9.10 -0.59 6.00
C ARG A 41 8.65 -1.46 4.84
N SER A 42 9.58 -1.94 4.02
CA SER A 42 9.28 -2.73 2.83
C SER A 42 8.41 -3.96 3.09
N SER A 43 8.60 -4.63 4.22
CA SER A 43 7.82 -5.82 4.61
C SER A 43 6.48 -5.51 5.29
N TYR A 44 6.20 -4.25 5.62
CA TYR A 44 5.01 -3.88 6.37
C TYR A 44 3.74 -4.30 5.63
N LYS A 45 3.00 -5.26 6.22
CA LYS A 45 1.75 -5.81 5.69
C LYS A 45 1.86 -6.33 4.24
N ALA A 46 3.06 -6.71 3.79
CA ALA A 46 3.30 -7.14 2.41
C ALA A 46 2.39 -8.32 2.01
N GLY A 47 2.19 -9.29 2.91
CA GLY A 47 1.28 -10.42 2.68
C GLY A 47 -0.16 -9.98 2.47
N GLU A 48 -0.70 -9.12 3.34
CA GLU A 48 -2.07 -8.61 3.19
C GLU A 48 -2.28 -7.90 1.85
N PHE A 49 -1.32 -7.08 1.42
CA PHE A 49 -1.43 -6.37 0.14
C PHE A 49 -1.30 -7.29 -1.05
N PHE A 50 -0.44 -8.30 -0.96
CA PHE A 50 -0.33 -9.32 -1.99
C PHE A 50 -1.67 -10.06 -2.16
N LEU A 51 -2.25 -10.57 -1.07
CA LEU A 51 -3.54 -11.26 -1.10
C LEU A 51 -4.67 -10.35 -1.60
N LYS A 52 -4.76 -9.10 -1.12
CA LYS A 52 -5.77 -8.13 -1.57
C LYS A 52 -5.67 -7.87 -3.07
N ASN A 53 -4.47 -7.69 -3.60
CA ASN A 53 -4.25 -7.47 -5.02
C ASN A 53 -4.58 -8.71 -5.86
N LEU A 54 -4.26 -9.91 -5.35
CA LEU A 54 -4.60 -11.17 -6.01
C LEU A 54 -6.12 -11.39 -6.08
N LEU A 55 -6.83 -11.14 -4.97
CA LEU A 55 -8.29 -11.23 -4.89
C LEU A 55 -8.97 -10.21 -5.79
N LYS A 56 -8.47 -8.97 -5.83
CA LYS A 56 -8.97 -7.92 -6.73
C LYS A 56 -8.83 -8.35 -8.20
N LYS A 57 -7.66 -8.84 -8.59
CA LYS A 57 -7.40 -9.35 -9.95
C LYS A 57 -8.37 -10.48 -10.32
N ARG A 58 -8.60 -11.45 -9.42
CA ARG A 58 -9.56 -12.54 -9.65
C ARG A 58 -10.99 -12.03 -9.87
N ARG A 59 -11.44 -11.04 -9.09
CA ARG A 59 -12.79 -10.44 -9.27
C ARG A 59 -12.92 -9.72 -10.61
N GLU A 60 -11.87 -9.04 -11.05
CA GLU A 60 -11.83 -8.36 -12.35
C GLU A 60 -11.83 -9.36 -13.53
N GLU A 61 -11.21 -10.53 -13.36
CA GLU A 61 -11.17 -11.61 -14.37
C GLU A 61 -12.43 -12.49 -14.38
N GLN A 62 -13.19 -12.53 -13.29
CA GLN A 62 -14.49 -13.20 -13.21
C GLN A 62 -15.60 -12.21 -12.83
N PRO A 63 -15.98 -11.29 -13.74
CA PRO A 63 -17.14 -10.45 -13.52
C PRO A 63 -18.39 -11.34 -13.62
N MET A 64 -18.89 -11.82 -12.48
CA MET A 64 -20.22 -12.42 -12.30
C MET A 64 -20.71 -13.26 -13.48
N ALA A 65 -20.23 -14.50 -13.59
CA ALA A 65 -20.92 -15.48 -14.42
C ALA A 65 -22.32 -15.72 -13.80
N GLY A 66 -23.32 -15.04 -14.35
CA GLY A 66 -24.74 -15.38 -14.29
C GLY A 66 -25.36 -15.47 -12.89
N ASN A 67 -25.89 -14.35 -12.41
CA ASN A 67 -27.03 -14.43 -11.52
C ASN A 67 -28.27 -14.84 -12.35
N ASP A 68 -29.05 -15.77 -11.81
CA ASP A 68 -30.46 -16.08 -12.11
C ASP A 68 -30.79 -17.04 -13.28
N SER A 69 -30.84 -18.35 -12.98
CA SER A 69 -31.75 -19.30 -13.66
C SER A 69 -31.96 -20.58 -12.83
N TRP A 70 -32.49 -20.45 -11.61
CA TRP A 70 -33.19 -21.53 -10.92
C TRP A 70 -34.56 -21.00 -10.44
N LYS A 71 -35.43 -20.69 -11.40
CA LYS A 71 -36.89 -20.67 -11.25
C LYS A 71 -37.49 -21.23 -12.53
#